data_AF-A0A397VRS9-F1
#
_entry.id   AF-A0A397VRS9-F1
#
_cell.length_a   1.000
_cell.length_b   1.000
_cell.length_c   1.000
_cell.angle_alpha   90.00
_cell.angle_beta   90.00
_cell.angle_gamma   90.00
#
_symmetry.space_group_name_H-M   'P 1'
#
loop_
_entity.id
_entity.type
_entity.pdbx_description
1 polymer ?
#
loop_
_entity_poly.entity_id
_entity_poly.type
_entity_poly.pdbx_seq_one_letter_code
_entity_poly.pdbx_strand_id
1 'polypeptide(L)'
;MAHKNLLPPLTLYRQLLRVHRKLPPSLRLLGDDYVKSEFKRHKDITNPIHIVGFLNEWQSYLEEIKKQTSILVSSEEIKFGKKIKLENLEKFSDQQLGQLYELRNETKVAIARRKKSE
;
A
#
# COMPACT_ATOMS: atom_id res chain seq x y z
N MET A 1 -24.31 6.66 -6.85
CA MET A 1 -22.90 6.40 -6.46
C MET A 1 -22.39 7.66 -5.80
N ALA A 2 -21.82 7.60 -4.60
CA ALA A 2 -21.27 8.80 -3.96
C ALA A 2 -20.12 9.34 -4.82
N HIS A 3 -20.21 10.60 -5.26
CA HIS A 3 -19.07 11.29 -5.88
C HIS A 3 -17.99 11.44 -4.81
N LYS A 4 -17.02 10.51 -4.81
CA LYS A 4 -15.85 10.61 -3.94
C LYS A 4 -15.03 11.79 -4.43
N ASN A 5 -15.12 12.92 -3.75
CA ASN A 5 -14.32 14.10 -4.09
C ASN A 5 -12.84 13.71 -4.01
N LEU A 6 -12.16 13.78 -5.16
CA LEU A 6 -10.74 13.49 -5.25
C LEU A 6 -9.95 14.62 -4.61
N LEU A 7 -8.99 14.24 -3.77
CA LEU A 7 -8.07 15.21 -3.18
C LEU A 7 -7.11 15.74 -4.26
N PRO A 8 -6.76 17.04 -4.22
CA PRO A 8 -5.70 17.57 -5.07
C PRO A 8 -4.38 16.83 -4.83
N PRO A 9 -3.51 16.65 -5.86
CA PRO A 9 -2.31 15.82 -5.77
C PRO A 9 -1.39 16.16 -4.58
N LEU A 10 -1.11 17.45 -4.36
CA LEU A 10 -0.24 17.89 -3.25
C LEU A 10 -0.88 17.67 -1.87
N THR A 11 -2.21 17.77 -1.79
CA THR A 11 -2.95 17.48 -0.55
C THR A 11 -2.90 15.99 -0.25
N LEU A 12 -3.13 15.15 -1.25
CA LEU A 12 -3.06 13.69 -1.12
C LEU A 12 -1.65 13.23 -0.71
N TYR A 13 -0.62 13.73 -1.40
CA TYR A 13 0.79 13.45 -1.10
C TYR A 13 1.15 13.77 0.36
N ARG A 14 0.79 14.95 0.85
CA ARG A 14 1.06 15.35 2.24
C ARG A 14 0.30 14.49 3.25
N GLN A 15 -0.95 14.10 2.95
CA GLN A 15 -1.74 13.24 3.83
C GLN A 15 -1.16 11.82 3.92
N LEU A 16 -0.67 11.26 2.80
CA LEU A 16 0.01 9.97 2.75
C LEU A 16 1.24 9.95 3.67
N LEU A 17 2.16 10.90 3.49
CA LEU A 17 3.36 11.01 4.33
C LEU A 17 3.03 11.27 5.81
N ARG A 18 1.90 11.92 6.10
CA ARG A 18 1.44 12.15 7.48
C ARG A 18 0.91 10.86 8.11
N VAL A 19 0.11 10.07 7.38
CA VAL A 19 -0.45 8.83 7.93
C VAL A 19 0.64 7.77 8.11
N HIS A 20 1.66 7.74 7.25
CA HIS A 20 2.80 6.83 7.38
C HIS A 20 3.58 6.99 8.69
N ARG A 21 3.52 8.16 9.34
CA ARG A 21 4.13 8.38 10.66
C ARG A 21 3.57 7.47 11.75
N LYS A 22 2.37 6.90 11.53
CA LYS A 22 1.72 5.94 12.43
C LYS A 22 2.09 4.48 12.13
N LEU A 23 2.85 4.22 11.06
CA LEU A 23 3.30 2.87 10.70
C LEU A 23 4.58 2.50 11.48
N PRO A 24 4.84 1.19 11.68
CA PRO A 24 6.13 0.70 12.14
C PRO A 24 7.30 1.25 11.31
N PRO A 25 8.48 1.48 11.91
CA PRO A 25 9.59 2.17 11.23
C PRO A 25 9.99 1.57 9.87
N SER A 26 10.05 0.24 9.77
CA SER A 26 10.40 -0.45 8.52
C SER A 26 9.36 -0.23 7.41
N LEU A 27 8.07 -0.31 7.76
CA LEU A 27 6.97 -0.06 6.81
C LEU A 27 6.91 1.40 6.38
N ARG A 28 7.16 2.33 7.32
CA ARG A 28 7.23 3.76 7.02
C ARG A 28 8.35 4.07 6.03
N LEU A 29 9.55 3.56 6.27
CA LEU A 29 10.71 3.82 5.40
C LEU A 29 10.40 3.41 3.95
N LEU A 30 9.98 2.15 3.77
CA LEU A 30 9.62 1.62 2.46
C LEU A 30 8.48 2.41 1.80
N GLY A 31 7.43 2.72 2.57
CA GLY A 31 6.26 3.44 2.06
C GLY A 31 6.56 4.89 1.67
N ASP A 32 7.32 5.62 2.48
CA ASP A 32 7.69 7.02 2.22
C ASP A 32 8.52 7.15 0.94
N ASP A 33 9.47 6.24 0.72
CA ASP A 33 10.31 6.23 -0.47
C ASP A 33 9.49 5.91 -1.73
N TYR A 34 8.59 4.93 -1.64
CA TYR A 34 7.71 4.57 -2.75
C TYR A 34 6.71 5.68 -3.12
N VAL A 35 6.07 6.31 -2.13
CA VAL A 35 5.16 7.46 -2.36
C VAL A 35 5.91 8.60 -3.06
N LYS A 36 7.11 8.95 -2.60
CA LYS A 36 7.93 10.00 -3.20
C LYS A 36 8.29 9.67 -4.65
N SER A 37 8.73 8.45 -4.92
CA SER A 37 9.12 8.06 -6.28
C SER A 37 7.93 8.07 -7.23
N GLU A 38 6.78 7.55 -6.80
CA GLU A 38 5.59 7.45 -7.65
C GLU A 38 5.01 8.82 -7.97
N PHE A 39 4.85 9.72 -6.99
CA PHE A 39 4.40 11.08 -7.25
C PHE A 39 5.38 11.88 -8.11
N LYS A 40 6.69 11.63 -7.98
CA LYS A 40 7.69 12.24 -8.86
C LYS A 40 7.56 11.74 -10.30
N ARG A 41 7.39 10.43 -10.51
CA ARG A 41 7.20 9.82 -11.83
C ARG A 41 5.92 10.29 -12.52
N HIS A 42 4.88 10.60 -11.75
CA HIS A 42 3.57 11.01 -12.27
C HIS A 42 3.39 12.54 -12.35
N LYS A 43 4.42 13.33 -12.02
CA LYS A 43 4.36 14.80 -11.98
C LYS A 43 3.99 15.42 -13.33
N ASP A 44 4.52 14.88 -14.42
CA ASP A 44 4.45 15.48 -15.76
C ASP A 44 3.41 14.77 -16.66
N ILE A 45 2.57 13.89 -16.10
CA ILE A 45 1.49 13.25 -16.84
C ILE A 45 0.40 14.28 -17.14
N THR A 46 0.00 14.37 -18.40
CA THR A 46 -1.02 15.32 -18.87
C THR A 46 -2.37 14.68 -19.17
N ASN A 47 -2.42 13.35 -19.35
CA ASN A 47 -3.68 12.66 -19.63
C ASN A 47 -4.59 12.67 -18.39
N PRO A 48 -5.76 13.34 -18.44
CA PRO A 48 -6.63 13.51 -17.28
C PRO A 48 -7.18 12.18 -16.75
N ILE A 49 -7.40 11.18 -17.61
CA ILE A 49 -7.90 9.86 -17.19
C ILE A 49 -6.86 9.17 -16.32
N HIS A 50 -5.58 9.24 -16.71
CA HIS A 50 -4.49 8.63 -15.95
C HIS A 50 -4.30 9.34 -14.61
N ILE A 51 -4.40 10.67 -14.57
CA ILE A 51 -4.34 11.46 -13.33
C ILE A 51 -5.48 11.07 -12.39
N VAL A 52 -6.71 10.98 -12.90
CA VAL A 52 -7.89 10.58 -12.11
C VAL A 52 -7.72 9.17 -11.55
N GLY A 53 -7.27 8.21 -12.37
CA GLY A 53 -6.99 6.84 -11.93
C GLY A 53 -5.93 6.81 -10.83
N PHE A 54 -4.81 7.51 -11.03
CA PHE A 54 -3.73 7.62 -10.05
C PHE A 54 -4.25 8.18 -8.71
N LEU A 55 -4.95 9.31 -8.73
CA LEU A 55 -5.47 9.94 -7.51
C LEU A 55 -6.49 9.05 -6.79
N ASN A 56 -7.35 8.35 -7.53
CA ASN A 56 -8.35 7.47 -6.95
C ASN A 56 -7.72 6.27 -6.22
N GLU A 57 -6.70 5.63 -6.81
CA GLU A 57 -5.99 4.52 -6.19
C GLU A 57 -5.22 4.99 -4.94
N TRP A 58 -4.48 6.09 -5.03
CA TRP A 58 -3.72 6.63 -3.89
C TRP A 58 -4.62 7.14 -2.75
N GLN A 59 -5.79 7.70 -3.07
CA GLN A 59 -6.77 8.07 -2.06
C GLN A 59 -7.40 6.84 -1.41
N SER A 60 -7.63 5.77 -2.17
CA SER A 60 -8.12 4.50 -1.60
C SER A 60 -7.07 3.83 -0.70
N TYR A 61 -5.79 3.89 -1.07
CA TYR A 61 -4.68 3.49 -0.22
C TYR A 61 -4.60 4.33 1.06
N LEU A 62 -4.70 5.66 0.96
CA LEU A 62 -4.71 6.56 2.12
C LEU A 62 -5.81 6.19 3.13
N GLU A 63 -7.04 6.00 2.65
CA GLU A 63 -8.17 5.63 3.53
C GLU A 63 -7.95 4.27 4.20
N GLU A 64 -7.33 3.33 3.50
CA GLU A 64 -6.99 2.04 4.10
C GLU A 64 -5.94 2.17 5.19
N ILE A 65 -4.85 2.90 4.95
CA ILE A 65 -3.80 3.08 5.96
C ILE A 65 -4.35 3.87 7.16
N LYS A 66 -5.22 4.85 6.96
CA LYS A 66 -5.93 5.53 8.07
C LYS A 66 -6.73 4.54 8.91
N LYS A 67 -7.50 3.64 8.27
CA LYS A 67 -8.28 2.61 8.97
C LYS A 67 -7.37 1.68 9.77
N GLN A 68 -6.34 1.11 9.14
CA GLN A 68 -5.42 0.16 9.78
C GLN A 68 -4.62 0.79 10.91
N THR A 69 -4.20 2.06 10.76
CA THR A 69 -3.49 2.79 11.81
C THR A 69 -4.40 3.32 12.92
N SER A 70 -5.70 3.43 12.68
CA SER A 70 -6.68 3.80 13.72
C SER A 70 -7.06 2.61 14.60
N ILE A 71 -7.07 1.39 14.05
CA ILE A 71 -7.37 0.15 14.80
C ILE A 71 -6.25 -0.20 15.79
N LEU A 72 -5.03 0.34 15.61
CA LEU A 72 -3.89 0.16 16.52
C LEU A 72 -4.15 0.60 17.97
N VAL A 73 -5.25 1.32 18.24
CA VAL A 73 -5.63 1.79 19.58
C VAL A 73 -6.44 0.73 20.36
N SER A 74 -6.97 -0.30 19.69
CA SER A 74 -7.66 -1.43 20.32
C SER A 74 -6.79 -2.69 20.27
N SER A 75 -6.57 -3.35 21.41
CA SER A 75 -5.60 -4.42 21.75
C SER A 75 -5.50 -5.69 20.88
N GLU A 76 -5.90 -5.68 19.61
CA GLU A 76 -5.74 -6.82 18.70
C GLU A 76 -4.40 -6.79 17.94
N GLU A 77 -3.88 -7.98 17.62
CA GLU A 77 -2.68 -8.17 16.81
C GLU A 77 -2.69 -7.29 15.55
N ILE A 78 -1.63 -6.52 15.38
CA ILE A 78 -1.47 -5.59 14.28
C ILE A 78 -1.35 -6.35 12.95
N LYS A 79 -2.40 -6.30 12.11
CA LYS A 79 -2.36 -6.82 10.73
C LYS A 79 -2.41 -5.68 9.73
N PHE A 80 -1.25 -5.33 9.17
CA PHE A 80 -1.15 -4.43 8.03
C PHE A 80 -1.38 -5.16 6.71
N GLY A 81 -1.95 -4.46 5.74
CA GLY A 81 -2.22 -4.98 4.39
C GLY A 81 -3.57 -5.69 4.27
N LYS A 82 -3.83 -6.26 3.10
CA LYS A 82 -5.05 -7.02 2.77
C LYS A 82 -4.69 -8.29 2.02
N LYS A 83 -5.55 -9.30 2.11
CA LYS A 83 -5.46 -10.46 1.22
C LYS A 83 -5.67 -9.99 -0.22
N ILE A 84 -4.78 -10.45 -1.12
CA ILE A 84 -4.91 -10.21 -2.55
C ILE A 84 -6.11 -11.01 -3.06
N LYS A 85 -7.02 -10.34 -3.77
CA LYS A 85 -8.19 -10.99 -4.39
C LYS A 85 -7.77 -11.74 -5.65
N LEU A 86 -8.52 -12.79 -6.00
CA LEU A 86 -8.25 -13.60 -7.19
C LEU A 86 -8.28 -12.76 -8.48
N GLU A 87 -9.29 -11.90 -8.61
CA GLU A 87 -9.42 -10.93 -9.72
C GLU A 87 -8.20 -10.03 -9.91
N ASN A 88 -7.43 -9.79 -8.85
CA ASN A 88 -6.19 -9.02 -8.96
C ASN A 88 -5.05 -9.89 -9.46
N LEU A 89 -4.98 -11.17 -9.06
CA LEU A 89 -3.94 -12.11 -9.51
C LEU A 89 -4.05 -12.40 -11.00
N GLU A 90 -5.26 -12.45 -11.55
CA GLU A 90 -5.51 -12.66 -12.98
C GLU A 90 -4.94 -11.55 -13.88
N LYS A 91 -4.58 -10.39 -13.29
CA LYS A 91 -3.98 -9.26 -14.02
C LYS A 91 -2.45 -9.32 -14.08
N PHE A 92 -1.83 -10.26 -13.37
CA PHE A 92 -0.38 -10.40 -13.30
C PHE A 92 0.10 -11.26 -14.46
N SER A 93 1.30 -10.98 -14.97
CA SER A 93 1.95 -11.91 -15.89
C SER A 93 2.40 -13.17 -15.15
N ASP A 94 2.63 -14.25 -15.89
CA ASP A 94 3.15 -15.52 -15.34
C ASP A 94 4.44 -15.32 -14.53
N GLN A 95 5.33 -14.44 -15.00
CA GLN A 95 6.56 -14.10 -14.30
C GLN A 95 6.28 -13.39 -12.97
N GLN A 96 5.35 -12.43 -12.94
CA GLN A 96 5.00 -11.72 -11.72
C GLN A 96 4.28 -12.63 -10.71
N LEU A 97 3.46 -13.57 -11.19
CA LEU A 97 2.85 -14.61 -10.36
C LEU A 97 3.90 -15.54 -9.76
N GLY A 98 4.89 -15.96 -10.55
CA GLY A 98 6.04 -16.74 -10.07
C GLY A 98 6.80 -16.03 -8.95
N GLN A 99 7.16 -14.76 -9.16
CA GLN A 99 7.85 -13.95 -8.13
C GLN A 99 7.02 -13.79 -6.85
N LEU A 100 5.72 -13.56 -6.98
CA LEU A 100 4.83 -13.44 -5.82
C LEU A 100 4.73 -14.77 -5.05
N TYR A 101 4.71 -15.90 -5.76
CA TYR A 101 4.69 -17.23 -5.18
C TYR A 101 5.99 -17.54 -4.42
N GLU A 102 7.15 -17.22 -5.01
CA GLU A 102 8.46 -17.34 -4.35
C GLU A 102 8.52 -16.51 -3.07
N LEU A 103 8.13 -15.23 -3.15
CA LEU A 103 8.07 -14.34 -1.99
C LEU A 103 7.20 -14.90 -0.85
N ARG A 104 6.04 -15.48 -1.20
CA ARG A 104 5.15 -16.13 -0.23
C ARG A 104 5.82 -17.33 0.45
N ASN A 105 6.59 -18.12 -0.28
CA ASN A 105 7.27 -19.28 0.29
C ASN A 105 8.42 -18.87 1.21
N GLU A 106 9.24 -17.89 0.79
CA GLU A 106 10.33 -17.36 1.60
C GLU A 106 9.83 -16.75 2.92
N THR A 107 8.73 -16.00 2.88
CA THR A 107 8.13 -15.44 4.10
C THR A 107 7.62 -16.51 5.06
N LYS A 108 7.05 -17.62 4.56
CA LYS A 108 6.68 -18.77 5.42
C LYS A 108 7.90 -19.40 6.09
N VAL A 109 8.98 -19.59 5.34
CA VAL A 109 10.23 -20.14 5.88
C VAL A 109 10.79 -19.22 6.96
N ALA A 110 10.83 -17.91 6.72
CA ALA A 110 11.29 -16.92 7.70
C ALA A 110 10.45 -16.95 8.99
N ILE A 111 9.12 -17.02 8.87
CA ILE A 111 8.21 -17.11 10.03
C ILE A 111 8.46 -18.41 10.81
N ALA A 112 8.61 -19.55 10.12
CA ALA A 112 8.87 -20.84 10.76
C ALA A 112 10.22 -20.84 11.51
N ARG A 113 11.26 -20.21 10.94
CA ARG A 113 12.57 -20.05 11.59
C ARG A 113 12.47 -19.23 12.86
N ARG A 114 11.75 -18.10 12.83
CA ARG A 114 11.55 -17.24 14.01
C ARG A 114 10.85 -17.97 15.17
N LYS A 115 9.82 -18.77 14.87
CA LYS A 115 9.11 -19.57 15.89
C LYS A 115 9.95 -20.68 16.51
N LYS A 116 11.07 -21.07 15.88
CA LYS A 116 11.96 -22.13 16.37
C LYS A 116 13.09 -21.59 17.26
N SER A 117 13.30 -20.27 17.25
CA SER A 117 14.30 -19.56 18.05
C SER A 117 13.74 -18.89 19.31
N GLU A 118 12.41 -18.92 19.49
CA GLU A 118 11.66 -18.50 20.68
C GLU A 118 11.30 -19.74 21.50
#